data_AF-A0A7Y2UN88-F1
#
_entry.id   AF-A0A7Y2UN88-F1
#
_cell.length_a   1.000
_cell.length_b   1.000
_cell.length_c   1.000
_cell.angle_alpha   90.00
_cell.angle_beta   90.00
_cell.angle_gamma   90.00
#
_symmetry.space_group_name_H-M   'P 1'
#
loop_
_entity.id
_entity.type
_entity.pdbx_description
1 polymer ?
#
loop_
_entity_poly.entity_id
_entity_poly.type
_entity_poly.pdbx_seq_one_letter_code
_entity_poly.pdbx_strand_id
1 'polypeptide(L)'
;MIKEFTLTLPLGLEQSYELVRKSGDQIMSWGAQRVTPEDYYLEWKQSFWSLSGTTLISVTLLAMSEGETKVTAMIHKPMQLFDPVGICYRVFSKLEKSIQKNLSQLGS
;
A
#
# COMPACT_ATOMS: atom_id res chain seq x y z
N MET A 1 11.62 -12.19 -4.41
CA MET A 1 12.15 -10.82 -4.65
C MET A 1 11.14 -9.83 -4.10
N ILE A 2 11.57 -8.90 -3.25
CA ILE A 2 10.72 -7.84 -2.69
C ILE A 2 11.10 -6.53 -3.38
N LYS A 3 10.11 -5.68 -3.66
CA LYS A 3 10.31 -4.33 -4.19
C LYS A 3 9.76 -3.31 -3.20
N GLU A 4 10.55 -2.29 -2.93
CA GLU A 4 10.20 -1.19 -2.04
C GLU A 4 9.78 0.03 -2.87
N PHE A 5 8.72 0.70 -2.44
CA PHE A 5 8.23 1.96 -2.97
C PHE A 5 7.96 2.91 -1.81
N THR A 6 8.20 4.20 -2.00
CA THR A 6 7.99 5.21 -0.96
C THR A 6 7.19 6.39 -1.50
N LEU A 7 6.30 6.93 -0.66
CA LEU A 7 5.62 8.20 -0.90
C LEU A 7 5.53 8.99 0.42
N THR A 8 5.31 10.30 0.30
CA THR A 8 5.11 11.19 1.45
C THR A 8 3.67 11.71 1.42
N LEU A 9 3.02 11.74 2.59
CA LEU A 9 1.69 12.31 2.76
C LEU A 9 1.77 13.58 3.61
N PRO A 10 1.07 14.66 3.22
CA PRO A 10 1.01 15.90 3.97
C PRO A 10 -0.03 15.81 5.11
N LEU A 11 0.02 14.72 5.89
CA LEU A 11 -0.90 14.43 6.98
C LEU A 11 -0.12 13.81 8.15
N GLY A 12 -0.60 14.05 9.37
CA GLY A 12 -0.08 13.39 10.57
C GLY A 12 -0.20 11.86 10.51
N LEU A 13 0.58 11.17 11.34
CA LEU A 13 0.75 9.71 11.27
C LEU A 13 -0.57 8.93 11.35
N GLU A 14 -1.44 9.28 12.31
CA GLU A 14 -2.74 8.61 12.49
C GLU A 14 -3.69 8.83 11.30
N GLN A 15 -3.77 10.06 10.80
CA GLN A 15 -4.59 10.40 9.63
C GLN A 15 -4.08 9.70 8.37
N SER A 16 -2.75 9.68 8.19
CA SER A 16 -2.09 8.96 7.11
C SER A 16 -2.35 7.45 7.20
N TYR A 17 -2.29 6.87 8.40
CA TYR A 17 -2.57 5.46 8.62
C TYR A 17 -3.98 5.08 8.20
N GLU A 18 -5.00 5.82 8.68
CA GLU A 18 -6.39 5.55 8.32
C GLU A 18 -6.67 5.79 6.82
N LEU A 19 -6.05 6.83 6.24
CA LEU A 19 -6.14 7.08 4.80
C LEU A 19 -5.58 5.91 3.99
N VAL A 20 -4.36 5.46 4.29
CA VAL A 20 -3.70 4.36 3.60
C VAL A 20 -4.47 3.05 3.79
N ARG A 21 -4.93 2.77 5.01
CA ARG A 21 -5.77 1.60 5.32
C ARG A 21 -7.03 1.57 4.47
N LYS A 22 -7.81 2.65 4.51
CA LYS A 22 -9.05 2.80 3.73
C LYS A 22 -8.78 2.67 2.23
N SER A 23 -7.70 3.28 1.74
CA SER A 23 -7.31 3.21 0.32
C SER A 23 -6.94 1.80 -0.13
N GLY A 24 -6.26 1.02 0.71
CA GLY A 24 -5.97 -0.39 0.44
C GLY A 24 -7.23 -1.27 0.47
N ASP A 25 -8.08 -1.08 1.48
CA ASP A 25 -9.33 -1.86 1.67
C ASP A 25 -10.34 -1.65 0.52
N GLN A 26 -10.29 -0.50 -0.16
CA GLN A 26 -11.14 -0.21 -1.32
C GLN A 26 -10.68 -0.91 -2.62
N ILE A 27 -9.47 -1.48 -2.65
CA ILE A 27 -8.98 -2.19 -3.83
C ILE A 27 -9.60 -3.58 -3.83
N MET A 28 -10.65 -3.79 -4.65
CA MET A 28 -11.45 -5.03 -4.68
C MET A 28 -10.64 -6.34 -4.80
N SER A 29 -9.47 -6.30 -5.45
CA SER A 29 -8.61 -7.48 -5.61
C SER A 29 -7.75 -7.82 -4.38
N TRP A 30 -7.80 -7.00 -3.32
CA TRP A 30 -6.96 -7.11 -2.13
C TRP A 30 -7.79 -7.60 -0.95
N GLY A 31 -7.33 -8.66 -0.29
CA GLY A 31 -7.85 -9.07 1.01
C GLY A 31 -6.90 -8.60 2.11
N ALA A 32 -7.43 -7.88 3.10
CA ALA A 32 -6.66 -7.54 4.30
C ALA A 32 -6.18 -8.83 4.98
N GLN A 33 -4.93 -8.83 5.48
CA GLN A 33 -4.33 -9.97 6.16
C GLN A 33 -3.96 -9.63 7.60
N ARG A 34 -3.21 -8.55 7.79
CA ARG A 34 -2.72 -8.12 9.09
C ARG A 34 -2.76 -6.60 9.17
N VAL A 35 -3.27 -6.11 10.30
CA VAL A 35 -3.39 -4.70 10.61
C VAL A 35 -2.92 -4.57 12.06
N THR A 36 -1.80 -3.88 12.29
CA THR A 36 -1.28 -3.62 13.64
C THR A 36 -1.16 -2.10 13.81
N PRO A 37 -2.23 -1.45 14.32
CA PRO A 37 -2.27 0.01 14.46
C PRO A 37 -1.14 0.56 15.33
N GLU A 38 -0.75 -0.19 16.36
CA GLU A 38 0.34 0.14 17.28
C GLU A 38 1.70 0.25 16.58
N ASP A 39 1.90 -0.55 15.53
CA ASP A 39 3.13 -0.58 14.73
C ASP A 39 3.03 0.26 13.45
N TYR A 40 1.88 0.93 13.22
CA TYR A 40 1.54 1.61 11.96
C TYR A 40 1.82 0.74 10.73
N TYR A 41 1.45 -0.55 10.83
CA TYR A 41 1.68 -1.56 9.82
C TYR A 41 0.38 -2.11 9.25
N LEU A 42 0.36 -2.23 7.93
CA LEU A 42 -0.77 -2.71 7.15
C LEU A 42 -0.30 -3.79 6.18
N GLU A 43 -1.10 -4.83 6.01
CA GLU A 43 -0.79 -5.91 5.09
C GLU A 43 -2.04 -6.38 4.34
N TRP A 44 -1.90 -6.46 3.02
CA TRP A 44 -2.89 -7.03 2.12
C TRP A 44 -2.28 -8.13 1.28
N LYS A 45 -3.15 -9.01 0.79
CA LYS A 45 -2.81 -10.03 -0.19
C LYS A 45 -3.67 -9.84 -1.43
N GLN A 46 -3.03 -9.81 -2.59
CA GLN A 46 -3.72 -9.85 -3.87
C GLN A 46 -3.54 -11.23 -4.52
N SER A 47 -4.67 -11.85 -4.88
CA SER A 47 -4.73 -13.06 -5.69
C SER A 47 -4.94 -12.69 -7.16
N PHE A 48 -4.20 -13.33 -8.07
CA PHE A 48 -4.36 -13.13 -9.50
C PHE A 48 -5.23 -14.25 -10.10
N TRP A 49 -6.24 -13.89 -10.90
CA TRP A 49 -7.17 -14.86 -11.49
C TRP A 49 -6.55 -15.76 -12.57
N SER A 50 -5.55 -15.25 -13.31
CA SER A 50 -5.00 -15.94 -14.48
C SER A 50 -3.80 -16.84 -14.19
N LEU A 51 -3.19 -16.73 -13.00
CA LEU A 51 -1.96 -17.43 -12.64
C LEU A 51 -2.00 -17.63 -11.12
N SER A 52 -1.69 -18.83 -10.63
CA SER A 52 -1.67 -19.27 -9.23
C SER A 52 -0.70 -18.52 -8.31
N GLY A 53 -0.30 -17.31 -8.70
CA GLY A 53 0.48 -16.37 -7.90
C GLY A 53 -0.40 -15.55 -6.96
N THR A 54 0.15 -15.30 -5.78
CA THR A 54 -0.32 -14.26 -4.87
C THR A 54 0.82 -13.29 -4.63
N THR A 55 0.51 -12.00 -4.47
CA THR A 55 1.47 -11.00 -3.98
C THR A 55 1.04 -10.54 -2.60
N LEU A 56 2.00 -10.45 -1.69
CA LEU A 56 1.83 -9.77 -0.42
C LEU A 56 2.20 -8.30 -0.61
N ILE A 57 1.42 -7.41 -0.03
CA ILE A 57 1.67 -5.97 0.04
C ILE A 57 1.74 -5.62 1.51
N SER A 58 2.90 -5.21 2.00
CA SER A 58 3.05 -4.68 3.35
C SER A 58 3.39 -3.20 3.30
N VAL A 59 2.86 -2.43 4.24
CA VAL A 59 3.04 -0.99 4.31
C VAL A 59 3.37 -0.61 5.74
N THR A 60 4.44 0.16 5.92
CA THR A 60 4.83 0.78 7.19
C THR A 60 4.77 2.28 7.05
N LEU A 61 4.27 2.97 8.08
CA LEU A 61 4.23 4.42 8.13
C LEU A 61 5.15 4.94 9.23
N LEU A 62 5.83 6.05 8.95
CA LEU A 62 6.72 6.72 9.87
C LEU A 62 6.41 8.22 9.87
N ALA A 63 6.23 8.79 11.05
CA ALA A 63 6.10 10.24 11.19
C ALA A 63 7.40 10.92 10.76
N MET A 64 7.27 11.98 9.97
CA MET A 64 8.35 12.88 9.62
C MET A 64 8.20 14.18 10.41
N SER A 65 9.27 14.98 10.48
CA SER A 65 9.16 16.36 10.94
C SER A 65 8.16 17.12 10.06
N GLU A 66 7.45 18.10 10.62
CA GLU A 66 6.51 19.00 9.90
C GLU A 66 5.08 18.45 9.66
N GLY A 67 4.67 17.40 10.39
CA GLY A 67 3.29 16.89 10.27
C GLY A 67 3.07 16.11 8.97
N GLU A 68 4.15 15.65 8.35
CA GLU A 68 4.14 14.74 7.21
C GLU A 68 4.35 13.30 7.67
N THR A 69 3.97 12.35 6.81
CA THR A 69 4.19 10.93 7.04
C THR A 69 4.84 10.27 5.85
N LYS A 70 5.95 9.55 6.08
CA LYS A 70 6.56 8.67 5.08
C LYS A 70 5.83 7.34 5.07
N VAL A 71 5.35 6.94 3.90
CA VAL A 71 4.70 5.64 3.66
C VAL A 71 5.66 4.79 2.83
N THR A 72 6.01 3.62 3.35
CA THR A 72 6.88 2.66 2.66
C THR A 72 6.11 1.39 2.37
N ALA A 73 5.95 1.06 1.09
CA ALA A 73 5.24 -0.12 0.61
C ALA A 73 6.24 -1.16 0.09
N MET A 74 6.20 -2.36 0.66
CA MET A 74 6.97 -3.53 0.24
C MET A 74 6.05 -4.52 -0.48
N ILE A 75 6.41 -4.88 -1.72
CA ILE A 75 5.60 -5.75 -2.57
C ILE A 75 6.38 -7.02 -2.90
N HIS A 76 5.82 -8.16 -2.51
CA HIS A 76 6.43 -9.48 -2.69
C HIS A 76 6.09 -10.03 -4.07
N LYS A 77 7.09 -10.15 -4.94
CA LYS A 77 6.90 -10.68 -6.29
C LYS A 77 6.33 -12.10 -6.26
N PRO A 78 5.26 -12.41 -7.02
CA PRO A 78 4.77 -13.77 -7.18
C PRO A 78 5.85 -14.66 -7.83
N MET A 79 6.12 -15.84 -7.26
CA MET A 79 7.19 -16.74 -7.73
C MET A 79 7.06 -17.17 -9.20
N GLN A 80 5.84 -17.24 -9.73
CA GLN A 80 5.54 -17.80 -11.05
C GLN A 80 5.50 -16.77 -12.19
N LEU A 81 5.71 -15.48 -11.91
CA LEU A 81 5.61 -14.41 -12.91
C LEU A 81 7.01 -13.87 -13.26
N PHE A 82 7.43 -14.07 -14.51
CA PHE A 82 8.65 -13.43 -15.04
C PHE A 82 8.35 -11.98 -15.47
N ASP A 83 8.11 -11.11 -14.50
CA ASP A 83 8.01 -9.66 -14.71
C ASP A 83 8.58 -8.93 -13.48
N PRO A 84 9.89 -8.63 -13.46
CA PRO A 84 10.60 -8.20 -12.25
C PRO A 84 10.19 -6.81 -11.73
N VAL A 85 9.53 -5.98 -12.52
CA VAL A 85 9.14 -4.62 -12.11
C VAL A 85 7.69 -4.29 -12.46
N GLY A 86 7.15 -4.77 -13.58
CA GLY A 86 5.83 -4.37 -14.06
C GLY A 86 4.70 -4.73 -13.10
N ILE A 87 4.72 -5.93 -12.52
CA ILE A 87 3.67 -6.34 -11.57
C ILE A 87 3.73 -5.58 -10.24
N CYS A 88 4.92 -5.42 -9.67
CA CYS A 88 5.08 -4.72 -8.39
C CYS A 88 4.70 -3.24 -8.55
N TYR A 89 5.14 -2.61 -9.64
CA TYR A 89 4.77 -1.24 -9.95
C TYR A 89 3.26 -1.08 -10.20
N ARG A 90 2.61 -2.00 -10.92
CA ARG A 90 1.15 -1.96 -11.12
C ARG A 90 0.39 -2.09 -9.80
N VAL A 91 0.85 -2.96 -8.90
CA VAL A 91 0.27 -3.14 -7.57
C VAL A 91 0.45 -1.86 -6.75
N PHE A 92 1.64 -1.27 -6.73
CA PHE A 92 1.90 0.00 -6.06
C PHE A 92 1.05 1.14 -6.62
N SER A 93 0.98 1.28 -7.95
CA SER A 93 0.22 2.34 -8.61
C SER A 93 -1.28 2.28 -8.31
N LYS A 94 -1.85 1.08 -8.04
CA LYS A 94 -3.24 0.97 -7.56
C LYS A 94 -3.41 1.62 -6.18
N LEU A 95 -2.49 1.35 -5.26
CA LEU A 95 -2.49 1.93 -3.92
C LEU A 95 -2.30 3.43 -3.98
N GLU A 96 -1.28 3.89 -4.70
CA GLU A 96 -0.98 5.32 -4.88
C GLU A 96 -2.19 6.09 -5.43
N LYS A 97 -2.83 5.60 -6.49
CA LYS A 97 -4.03 6.22 -7.07
C LYS A 97 -5.21 6.24 -6.10
N SER A 98 -5.40 5.17 -5.34
CA SER A 98 -6.45 5.09 -4.32
C SER A 98 -6.20 6.08 -3.18
N ILE A 99 -4.95 6.26 -2.76
CA ILE A 99 -4.54 7.26 -1.77
C ILE A 99 -4.78 8.67 -2.31
N GLN A 100 -4.29 9.00 -3.51
CA GLN A 100 -4.48 10.32 -4.12
C GLN A 100 -5.97 10.68 -4.25
N LYS A 101 -6.80 9.72 -4.67
CA LYS A 101 -8.25 9.91 -4.75
C LYS A 101 -8.84 10.24 -3.37
N ASN A 102 -8.56 9.45 -2.35
CA ASN A 102 -9.12 9.66 -1.01
C ASN A 102 -8.54 10.93 -0.34
N LEU A 103 -7.28 11.28 -0.62
CA LEU A 103 -6.65 12.51 -0.13
C LEU A 103 -7.34 13.75 -0.70
N SER A 104 -7.64 13.76 -2.00
CA SER A 104 -8.35 14.89 -2.63
C SER A 104 -9.76 15.11 -2.06
N GLN A 105 -10.40 14.05 -1.56
CA GLN A 105 -11.71 14.13 -0.91
C GLN A 105 -11.67 14.65 0.53
N LEU A 106 -10.50 14.65 1.19
CA LEU A 106 -10.32 15.21 2.54
C LEU A 106 -10.10 16.73 2.53
N GLY A 107 -9.57 17.27 1.43
CA GLY A 107 -9.33 18.70 1.24
C GLY A 107 -10.45 19.45 0.52
N SER A 108 -11.56 18.77 0.19
CA SER A 108 -12.78 19.34 -0.41
C SER A 108 -13.85 19.52 0.66
#